data_AF-A0A423THW1-F1
#
_entry.id   AF-A0A423THW1-F1
#
_cell.length_a   1.000
_cell.length_b   1.000
_cell.length_c   1.000
_cell.angle_alpha   90.00
_cell.angle_beta   90.00
_cell.angle_gamma   90.00
#
_symmetry.space_group_name_H-M   'P 1'
#
loop_
_entity.id
_entity.type
_entity.pdbx_description
1 polymer ?
#
loop_
_entity_poly.entity_id
_entity_poly.type
_entity_poly.pdbx_seq_one_letter_code
_entity_poly.pdbx_strand_id
1 'polypeptide(L)'
;MEAVCVMLEVKPERKPDATGSGKMAEDFWAPSQKLLGDMKFLQNLLQYDKDNIPTKIISVVRTKFYSHPDFDPKKIRMVSMACEGLCRWVRAMVVYDQVTDKLQALNDEFTKKQKEKKDLEDSIVRCEQKRDRSERLIGGLGGSETGEERRGCG
;
A
#
# COMPACT_ATOMS: atom_id res chain seq x y z
N MET A 1 -6.35 -11.55 23.72
CA MET A 1 -7.54 -10.78 23.31
C MET A 1 -7.28 -9.30 23.20
N GLU A 2 -6.43 -8.73 24.05
CA GLU A 2 -6.03 -7.31 24.00
C GLU A 2 -5.71 -6.78 22.59
N ALA A 3 -4.92 -7.51 21.80
CA ALA A 3 -4.61 -7.11 20.42
C ALA A 3 -5.85 -6.91 19.53
N VAL A 4 -6.89 -7.74 19.70
CA VAL A 4 -8.16 -7.61 18.97
C VAL A 4 -8.94 -6.40 19.47
N CYS A 5 -8.95 -6.15 20.78
CA CYS A 5 -9.56 -4.94 21.36
C CYS A 5 -8.91 -3.67 20.82
N VAL A 6 -7.58 -3.65 20.71
CA VAL A 6 -6.84 -2.51 20.12
C VAL A 6 -7.20 -2.33 18.65
N MET A 7 -7.24 -3.41 17.86
CA MET A 7 -7.64 -3.35 16.44
C MET A 7 -9.06 -2.83 16.22
N LEU A 8 -9.98 -3.16 17.12
CA LEU A 8 -11.38 -2.70 17.09
C LEU A 8 -11.60 -1.40 17.89
N GLU A 9 -10.53 -0.72 18.31
CA GLU A 9 -10.56 0.53 19.06
C GLU A 9 -11.43 0.49 20.34
N VAL A 10 -11.52 -0.69 20.95
CA VAL A 10 -12.22 -0.90 22.21
C VAL A 10 -11.41 -0.26 23.32
N LYS A 11 -12.04 0.65 24.08
CA LYS A 11 -11.37 1.35 25.18
C LYS A 11 -11.08 0.39 26.35
N PRO A 12 -9.86 0.43 26.93
CA PRO A 12 -9.57 -0.32 28.16
C PRO A 12 -10.34 0.26 29.35
N GLU A 13 -10.59 -0.58 30.33
CA GLU A 13 -11.06 -0.15 31.65
C GLU A 13 -9.86 0.27 32.51
N ARG A 14 -10.05 1.27 33.38
CA ARG A 14 -9.00 1.69 34.33
C ARG A 14 -9.28 1.01 35.67
N LYS A 15 -8.37 0.13 36.10
CA LYS A 15 -8.45 -0.54 37.40
C LYS A 15 -7.23 -0.20 38.26
N PRO A 16 -7.39 -0.13 39.59
CA PRO A 16 -6.25 0.03 40.48
C PRO A 16 -5.30 -1.15 40.30
N ASP A 17 -4.02 -0.84 40.11
CA ASP A 17 -2.95 -1.80 39.85
C ASP A 17 -2.88 -2.84 40.97
N ALA A 18 -2.71 -4.12 40.59
CA ALA A 18 -2.79 -5.27 41.49
C ALA A 18 -1.69 -5.26 42.59
N THR A 19 -0.66 -4.43 42.42
CA THR A 19 0.43 -4.25 43.38
C THR A 19 0.13 -3.26 44.52
N GLY A 20 -1.08 -2.70 44.62
CA GLY A 20 -1.45 -1.76 45.69
C GLY A 20 -0.72 -0.41 45.63
N SER A 21 -0.08 -0.10 44.50
CA SER A 21 0.76 1.08 44.25
C SER A 21 -0.05 2.37 44.02
N GLY A 22 -1.38 2.29 44.08
CA GLY A 22 -2.31 3.39 43.80
C GLY A 22 -2.32 3.86 42.33
N LYS A 23 -1.54 3.24 41.46
CA LYS A 23 -1.50 3.53 40.02
C LYS A 23 -2.70 2.89 39.33
N MET A 24 -3.28 3.59 38.36
CA MET A 24 -4.38 3.06 37.54
C MET A 24 -3.80 2.36 36.31
N ALA A 25 -3.99 1.05 36.20
CA ALA A 25 -3.57 0.24 35.06
C ALA A 25 -4.68 0.16 34.00
N GLU A 26 -4.29 0.06 32.73
CA GLU A 26 -5.20 -0.23 31.62
C GLU A 26 -5.49 -1.73 31.60
N ASP A 27 -6.75 -2.11 31.82
CA ASP A 27 -7.22 -3.49 31.80
C ASP A 27 -8.11 -3.72 30.58
N PHE A 28 -7.67 -4.64 29.71
CA PHE A 28 -8.43 -5.08 28.55
C PHE A 28 -9.20 -6.38 28.80
N TRP A 29 -9.08 -7.01 29.97
CA TRP A 29 -9.75 -8.28 30.26
C TRP A 29 -11.28 -8.17 30.20
N ALA A 30 -11.87 -7.25 30.96
CA ALA A 30 -13.33 -7.06 30.99
C ALA A 30 -13.89 -6.62 29.61
N PRO A 31 -13.29 -5.64 28.90
CA PRO A 31 -13.68 -5.33 27.53
C PRO A 31 -13.58 -6.51 26.56
N SER A 32 -12.54 -7.35 26.71
CA SER A 32 -12.35 -8.55 25.88
C SER A 32 -13.47 -9.56 26.09
N GLN A 33 -13.88 -9.80 27.34
CA GLN A 33 -14.97 -10.73 27.64
C GLN A 33 -16.30 -10.23 27.05
N LYS A 34 -16.58 -8.94 27.19
CA LYS A 34 -17.78 -8.33 26.61
C LYS A 34 -17.79 -8.42 25.08
N LEU A 35 -16.64 -8.18 24.45
CA LEU A 35 -16.47 -8.30 23.01
C LEU A 35 -16.72 -9.73 22.52
N LEU A 36 -16.19 -10.74 23.21
CA LEU A 36 -16.41 -12.15 22.88
C LEU A 36 -17.87 -12.59 23.10
N GLY A 37 -18.58 -11.94 24.01
CA GLY A 37 -20.01 -12.18 24.25
C GLY A 37 -20.92 -11.59 23.16
N ASP A 38 -20.42 -10.73 22.28
CA ASP A 38 -21.20 -10.15 21.20
C ASP A 38 -21.41 -11.18 20.07
N MET A 39 -22.67 -11.52 19.80
CA MET A 39 -23.07 -12.43 18.71
C MET A 39 -22.59 -11.93 17.33
N LYS A 40 -22.40 -10.61 17.15
CA LYS A 40 -21.91 -10.01 15.91
C LYS A 40 -20.39 -9.94 15.83
N PHE A 41 -19.65 -10.35 16.85
CA PHE A 41 -18.20 -10.24 16.89
C PHE A 41 -17.51 -10.79 15.63
N LEU A 42 -17.84 -12.03 15.23
CA LEU A 42 -17.24 -12.63 14.04
C LEU A 42 -17.63 -11.88 12.75
N GLN A 43 -18.86 -11.37 12.67
CA GLN A 43 -19.30 -10.56 11.53
C GLN A 43 -18.51 -9.25 11.45
N ASN A 44 -18.27 -8.60 12.59
CA ASN A 44 -17.47 -7.38 12.66
C ASN A 44 -16.01 -7.63 12.23
N LEU A 45 -15.42 -8.79 12.56
CA LEU A 45 -14.08 -9.16 12.10
C LEU A 45 -14.01 -9.42 10.59
N LEU A 46 -15.06 -9.99 10.01
CA LEU A 46 -15.14 -10.26 8.56
C LEU A 46 -15.37 -8.99 7.74
N GLN A 47 -16.14 -8.05 8.29
CA GLN A 47 -16.48 -6.77 7.65
C GLN A 47 -15.52 -5.64 8.05
N TYR A 48 -14.42 -5.97 8.73
CA TYR A 48 -13.44 -4.98 9.19
C TYR A 48 -12.80 -4.25 8.00
N ASP A 49 -12.78 -2.93 8.07
CA ASP A 49 -12.17 -2.07 7.05
C ASP A 49 -10.64 -2.10 7.16
N LYS A 50 -10.06 -3.13 6.55
CA LYS A 50 -8.60 -3.35 6.47
C LYS A 50 -7.87 -2.31 5.61
N ASP A 51 -8.59 -1.53 4.82
CA ASP A 51 -8.04 -0.55 3.89
C ASP A 51 -7.89 0.84 4.53
N ASN A 52 -8.56 1.08 5.66
CA ASN A 52 -8.51 2.34 6.40
C ASN A 52 -8.21 2.12 7.90
N ILE A 53 -7.09 1.45 8.20
CA ILE A 53 -6.66 1.22 9.58
C ILE A 53 -5.84 2.43 10.06
N PRO A 54 -6.17 3.08 11.19
CA PRO A 54 -5.38 4.20 11.69
C PRO A 54 -3.94 3.77 12.01
N THR A 55 -2.94 4.55 11.55
CA THR A 55 -1.51 4.27 11.75
C THR A 55 -1.15 4.05 13.22
N LYS A 56 -1.83 4.74 14.14
CA LYS A 56 -1.66 4.58 15.59
C LYS A 56 -1.96 3.14 16.04
N ILE A 57 -3.03 2.54 15.51
CA ILE A 57 -3.46 1.19 15.89
C ILE A 57 -2.47 0.16 15.38
N ILE A 58 -2.11 0.21 14.09
CA ILE A 58 -1.10 -0.70 13.51
C ILE A 58 0.25 -0.58 14.21
N SER A 59 0.69 0.63 14.52
CA SER A 59 1.96 0.84 15.23
C SER A 59 1.96 0.18 16.61
N VAL A 60 0.89 0.36 17.40
CA VAL A 60 0.75 -0.29 18.71
C VAL A 60 0.71 -1.81 18.54
N VAL A 61 -0.04 -2.34 17.57
CA VAL A 61 -0.16 -3.77 17.36
C VAL A 61 1.16 -4.40 16.93
N ARG A 62 1.91 -3.73 16.05
CA ARG A 62 3.20 -4.19 15.56
C ARG A 62 4.27 -4.21 16.65
N THR A 63 4.31 -3.18 17.48
CA THR A 63 5.32 -3.01 18.53
C THR A 63 5.03 -3.88 19.75
N LYS A 64 3.78 -3.90 20.23
CA LYS A 64 3.42 -4.64 21.46
C LYS A 64 3.14 -6.11 21.22
N PHE A 65 2.53 -6.49 20.09
CA PHE A 65 2.07 -7.87 19.88
C PHE A 65 2.83 -8.58 18.76
N TYR A 66 2.85 -8.05 17.54
CA TYR A 66 3.42 -8.77 16.38
C TYR A 66 4.88 -9.21 16.57
N SER A 67 5.67 -8.35 17.21
CA SER A 67 7.10 -8.61 17.49
C SER A 67 7.33 -9.47 18.73
N HIS A 68 6.29 -9.72 19.53
CA HIS A 68 6.40 -10.49 20.76
C HIS A 68 6.49 -11.99 20.44
N PRO A 69 7.46 -12.73 21.00
CA PRO A 69 7.68 -14.14 20.67
C PRO A 69 6.51 -15.04 21.10
N ASP A 70 5.70 -14.63 22.07
CA ASP A 70 4.53 -15.40 22.50
C ASP A 70 3.26 -15.08 21.71
N PHE A 71 3.30 -14.06 20.85
CA PHE A 71 2.23 -13.77 19.89
C PHE A 71 2.45 -14.53 18.57
N ASP A 72 2.74 -15.81 18.70
CA ASP A 72 2.95 -16.74 17.59
C ASP A 72 1.76 -17.71 17.48
N PRO A 73 1.15 -17.88 16.30
CA PRO A 73 0.02 -18.78 16.12
C PRO A 73 0.29 -20.23 16.57
N LYS A 74 1.52 -20.74 16.39
CA LYS A 74 1.87 -22.11 16.79
C LYS A 74 1.92 -22.25 18.31
N LYS A 75 2.44 -21.24 19.00
CA LYS A 75 2.44 -21.22 20.48
C LYS A 75 1.01 -21.07 21.02
N ILE A 76 0.23 -20.13 20.47
CA ILE A 76 -1.14 -19.87 20.93
C ILE A 76 -2.06 -21.06 20.65
N ARG A 77 -1.83 -21.81 19.57
CA ARG A 77 -2.55 -23.06 19.27
C ARG A 77 -2.49 -24.07 20.42
N MET A 78 -1.39 -24.11 21.17
CA MET A 78 -1.25 -25.00 22.33
C MET A 78 -2.24 -24.66 23.45
N VAL A 79 -2.72 -23.41 23.50
CA VAL A 79 -3.74 -22.96 24.45
C VAL A 79 -5.15 -23.18 23.90
N SER A 80 -5.41 -22.72 22.66
CA SER A 80 -6.71 -22.89 22.01
C SER A 80 -6.65 -22.63 20.51
N MET A 81 -7.34 -23.49 19.73
CA MET A 81 -7.50 -23.32 18.28
C MET A 81 -8.30 -22.06 17.91
N ALA A 82 -9.28 -21.66 18.73
CA ALA A 82 -10.03 -20.43 18.48
C ALA A 82 -9.13 -19.19 18.67
N CYS A 83 -8.27 -19.21 19.69
CA CYS A 83 -7.29 -18.15 19.94
C CYS A 83 -6.22 -18.09 18.84
N GLU A 84 -5.83 -19.22 18.26
CA GLU A 84 -4.96 -19.28 17.08
C GLU A 84 -5.59 -18.50 15.90
N GLY A 85 -6.88 -18.72 15.61
CA GLY A 85 -7.59 -18.01 14.56
C GLY A 85 -7.54 -16.50 14.72
N LEU A 86 -7.78 -16.01 15.94
CA LEU A 86 -7.71 -14.58 16.26
C LEU A 86 -6.28 -14.03 16.16
N CYS A 87 -5.27 -14.78 16.60
CA CYS A 87 -3.87 -14.39 16.43
C CYS A 87 -3.51 -14.26 14.94
N ARG A 88 -3.89 -15.27 14.12
CA ARG A 88 -3.68 -15.23 12.67
C ARG A 88 -4.38 -14.04 12.03
N TRP A 89 -5.61 -13.73 12.44
CA TRP A 89 -6.35 -12.58 11.94
C TRP A 89 -5.61 -11.26 12.23
N VAL A 90 -5.17 -11.03 13.48
CA VAL A 90 -4.42 -9.81 13.84
C VAL A 90 -3.12 -9.71 13.02
N ARG A 91 -2.38 -10.81 12.90
CA ARG A 91 -1.14 -10.84 12.10
C ARG A 91 -1.40 -10.58 10.62
N ALA A 92 -2.49 -11.11 10.07
CA ALA A 92 -2.89 -10.89 8.69
C ALA A 92 -3.16 -9.39 8.42
N MET A 93 -3.80 -8.68 9.36
CA MET A 93 -4.02 -7.24 9.22
C MET A 93 -2.72 -6.43 9.16
N VAL A 94 -1.73 -6.79 9.99
CA VAL A 94 -0.40 -6.14 9.95
C VAL A 94 0.31 -6.42 8.63
N VAL A 95 0.23 -7.64 8.11
CA VAL A 95 0.85 -8.01 6.83
C VAL A 95 0.14 -7.33 5.66
N TYR A 96 -1.19 -7.22 5.72
CA TYR A 96 -1.98 -6.55 4.69
C TYR A 96 -1.56 -5.09 4.54
N ASP A 97 -1.53 -4.34 5.65
CA ASP A 97 -1.06 -2.95 5.71
C ASP A 97 0.33 -2.77 5.06
N GLN A 98 1.29 -3.62 5.43
CA GLN A 98 2.64 -3.60 4.84
C GLN A 98 2.68 -3.89 3.34
N VAL A 99 1.79 -4.75 2.85
CA VAL A 99 1.71 -5.08 1.42
C VAL A 99 1.05 -3.93 0.66
N THR A 100 -0.01 -3.33 1.20
CA THR A 100 -0.70 -2.19 0.62
C THR A 100 0.23 -0.99 0.47
N ASP A 101 1.02 -0.66 1.51
CA ASP A 101 2.02 0.41 1.45
C ASP A 101 3.03 0.18 0.30
N LYS A 102 3.52 -1.06 0.17
CA LYS A 102 4.47 -1.43 -0.90
C LYS A 102 3.82 -1.36 -2.28
N LEU A 103 2.57 -1.80 -2.40
CA LEU A 103 1.82 -1.75 -3.66
C LEU A 103 1.57 -0.30 -4.08
N GLN A 104 1.22 0.58 -3.14
CA GLN A 104 1.02 1.99 -3.42
C GLN A 104 2.32 2.64 -3.93
N ALA A 105 3.45 2.44 -3.24
CA ALA A 105 4.75 2.95 -3.66
C ALA A 105 5.14 2.43 -5.07
N LEU A 106 4.90 1.15 -5.35
CA LEU A 106 5.20 0.55 -6.64
C LEU A 106 4.29 1.11 -7.76
N ASN A 107 3.01 1.35 -7.46
CA ASN A 107 2.07 1.93 -8.40
C ASN A 107 2.42 3.40 -8.73
N ASP A 108 2.85 4.17 -7.73
CA ASP A 108 3.32 5.55 -7.90
C ASP A 108 4.58 5.60 -8.78
N GLU A 109 5.52 4.67 -8.57
CA GLU A 109 6.70 4.53 -9.43
C GLU A 109 6.31 4.11 -10.85
N PHE A 110 5.42 3.13 -10.99
CA PHE A 110 4.95 2.64 -12.28
C PHE A 110 4.26 3.73 -13.10
N THR A 111 3.40 4.54 -12.47
CA THR A 111 2.72 5.65 -13.16
C THR A 111 3.69 6.74 -13.61
N LYS A 112 4.71 7.05 -12.80
CA LYS A 112 5.80 7.96 -13.20
C LYS A 112 6.55 7.43 -14.41
N LYS A 113 6.92 6.14 -14.41
CA LYS A 113 7.62 5.49 -15.53
C LYS A 113 6.77 5.42 -16.79
N GLN A 114 5.48 5.15 -16.67
CA GLN A 114 4.55 5.20 -17.80
C GLN A 114 4.45 6.60 -18.41
N LYS A 115 4.43 7.65 -17.58
CA LYS A 115 4.44 9.03 -18.06
C LYS A 115 5.74 9.37 -18.79
N GLU A 116 6.89 9.04 -18.21
CA GLU A 116 8.21 9.23 -18.83
C GLU A 116 8.29 8.53 -20.19
N LYS A 117 7.80 7.28 -20.28
CA LYS A 117 7.73 6.53 -21.52
C LYS A 117 6.86 7.24 -22.57
N LYS A 118 5.68 7.71 -22.19
CA LYS A 118 4.77 8.42 -23.10
C LYS A 118 5.38 9.73 -23.63
N ASP A 119 6.01 10.52 -22.76
CA ASP A 119 6.65 11.78 -23.14
C ASP A 119 7.83 11.56 -24.13
N LEU A 120 8.56 10.45 -23.97
CA LEU A 120 9.60 10.00 -24.90
C LEU A 120 9.01 9.54 -26.24
N GLU A 121 7.97 8.71 -26.23
CA GLU A 121 7.26 8.27 -27.44
C GLU A 121 6.74 9.47 -28.25
N ASP A 122 6.11 10.44 -27.59
CA ASP A 122 5.65 11.68 -28.24
C ASP A 122 6.81 12.50 -28.83
N SER A 123 7.99 12.46 -28.20
CA SER A 123 9.18 13.14 -28.70
C SER A 123 9.77 12.48 -29.95
N ILE A 124 9.75 11.14 -30.01
CA ILE A 124 10.18 10.38 -31.17
C ILE A 124 9.28 10.71 -32.38
N VAL A 125 7.96 10.66 -32.19
CA VAL A 125 6.99 11.01 -33.24
C VAL A 125 7.21 12.44 -33.75
N ARG A 126 7.47 13.41 -32.86
CA ARG A 126 7.80 14.78 -33.26
C ARG A 126 9.09 14.86 -34.08
N CYS A 127 10.10 14.05 -33.74
CA CYS A 127 11.37 14.00 -34.46
C CYS A 127 11.18 13.40 -35.87
N GLU A 128 10.44 12.30 -35.99
CA GLU A 128 10.10 11.66 -37.27
C GLU A 128 9.35 12.60 -38.20
N GLN A 129 8.36 13.35 -37.70
CA GLN A 129 7.65 14.36 -38.48
C GLN A 129 8.55 15.50 -38.98
N LYS A 130 9.60 15.87 -38.22
CA LYS A 130 10.58 16.88 -38.65
C LYS A 130 11.49 16.32 -39.73
N ARG A 131 11.92 15.06 -39.59
CA ARG A 131 12.70 14.33 -40.61
C ARG A 131 11.93 14.25 -41.93
N ASP A 132 10.69 13.76 -41.91
CA ASP A 132 9.85 13.64 -43.11
C ASP A 132 9.61 14.99 -43.81
N ARG A 133 9.38 16.06 -43.04
CA ARG A 133 9.25 17.41 -43.60
C ARG A 133 10.53 17.87 -44.30
N SER A 134 11.68 17.63 -43.67
CA SER A 134 12.98 17.99 -44.25
C SER A 134 13.26 17.19 -45.53
N GLU A 135 12.97 15.89 -45.55
CA GLU A 135 13.14 15.04 -46.73
C GLU A 135 12.29 15.51 -47.92
N ARG A 136 11.05 15.92 -47.67
CA ARG A 136 10.16 16.48 -48.71
C ARG A 136 10.72 17.77 -49.31
N LEU A 137 11.31 18.64 -48.51
CA LEU A 137 11.91 19.90 -48.98
C LEU A 137 13.15 19.64 -49.85
N ILE A 138 14.03 18.72 -49.43
CA ILE A 138 15.25 18.37 -50.19
C ILE A 138 14.87 17.71 -51.54
N GLY A 139 13.92 16.78 -51.53
CA GLY A 139 13.44 16.13 -52.76
C GLY A 139 12.80 17.11 -53.76
N GLY A 140 12.18 18.20 -53.27
CA GLY A 140 11.60 19.25 -54.13
C GLY A 140 12.62 20.21 -54.72
N LEU A 141 13.74 20.48 -54.02
CA LEU A 141 14.79 21.41 -54.48
C LEU A 141 15.74 20.79 -55.52
N GLY A 142 15.84 19.46 -55.59
CA GLY A 142 16.62 18.76 -56.62
C GLY A 142 16.08 18.90 -58.05
N GLY A 143 14.98 19.63 -58.27
CA GLY A 143 14.37 19.87 -59.58
C GLY A 143 14.71 21.20 -60.26
N SER A 144 15.52 22.08 -59.65
CA SER A 144 15.75 23.45 -60.14
C SER A 144 17.15 23.76 -60.70
N GLU A 145 18.07 22.80 -60.79
CA GLU A 145 19.42 23.00 -61.35
C GLU A 145 19.71 22.12 -62.57
N THR A 146 18.96 22.29 -63.67
CA THR A 146 19.47 22.03 -65.03
C THR A 146 18.66 22.85 -66.04
N GLY A 147 19.00 24.13 -66.20
CA GLY A 147 18.29 24.98 -67.16
C GLY A 147 18.91 26.33 -67.45
N GLU A 148 20.16 26.58 -67.07
CA GLU A 148 20.80 27.87 -67.35
C GLU A 148 22.30 27.75 -67.61
N GLU A 149 22.73 26.99 -68.63
CA GLU A 149 23.93 27.37 -69.40
C GLU A 149 24.04 26.59 -70.72
N ARG A 150 23.67 27.23 -71.83
CA ARG A 150 24.35 27.20 -73.15
C ARG A 150 23.57 28.07 -74.15
N ARG A 151 23.68 29.38 -73.95
CA ARG A 151 23.80 30.32 -75.08
C ARG A 151 25.22 30.19 -75.60
N GLY A 152 25.42 29.94 -76.90
CA GLY A 152 26.74 30.07 -77.49
C GLY A 152 26.98 29.27 -78.78
N CYS A 153 26.83 29.98 -79.90
CA CYS A 153 27.61 29.87 -81.14
C CYS A 153 27.50 28.61 -82.01
N GLY A 154 27.14 28.84 -83.28
CA GLY A 154 27.44 27.95 -84.41
C GLY A 154 26.30 27.84 -85.39
#